data_AF-A0A3D1K577-F1
#
_entry.id   AF-A0A3D1K577-F1
#
_cell.length_a   1.000
_cell.length_b   1.000
_cell.length_c   1.000
_cell.angle_alpha   90.00
_cell.angle_beta   90.00
_cell.angle_gamma   90.00
#
_symmetry.space_group_name_H-M   'P 1'
#
loop_
_entity.id
_entity.type
_entity.pdbx_description
1 polymer ?
#
loop_
_entity_poly.entity_id
_entity_poly.type
_entity_poly.pdbx_seq_one_letter_code
_entity_poly.pdbx_strand_id
1 'polypeptide(L)'
;MKILCKTSPDSKPFEIDYESFKDSISKGEITPGFLINDKIFTGGKWTNVDNCGIFHKLSPVKYPHGEILKREDETKARITEAKREISELQRSYLYGDLIKNESCFNSMLDVRCSDRQQFFTFLCGSITYMDTFH
;
A
#
# COMPACT_ATOMS: atom_id res chain seq x y z
N MET A 1 18.84 12.19 -9.15
CA MET A 1 18.38 12.31 -7.75
C MET A 1 19.51 11.84 -6.85
N LYS A 2 19.81 12.57 -5.77
CA LYS A 2 20.88 12.23 -4.82
C LYS A 2 20.28 11.78 -3.50
N ILE A 3 20.88 10.76 -2.89
CA ILE A 3 20.50 10.18 -1.60
C ILE A 3 21.64 10.40 -0.63
N LEU A 4 21.33 10.85 0.59
CA LEU A 4 22.30 10.91 1.67
C LEU A 4 22.34 9.57 2.41
N CYS A 5 23.52 9.00 2.56
CA CYS A 5 23.74 7.71 3.21
C CYS A 5 24.73 7.85 4.38
N LYS A 6 24.60 6.95 5.36
CA LYS A 6 25.49 6.78 6.50
C LYS A 6 25.67 5.29 6.76
N THR A 7 26.89 4.87 7.03
CA THR A 7 27.18 3.46 7.37
C THR A 7 26.83 3.15 8.83
N SER A 8 26.86 4.17 9.69
CA SER A 8 26.48 4.13 11.10
C SER A 8 25.96 5.50 11.57
N PRO A 9 25.25 5.61 12.71
CA PRO A 9 24.73 6.88 13.23
C PRO A 9 25.80 7.98 13.33
N ASP A 10 27.00 7.59 13.78
CA ASP A 10 28.15 8.48 14.03
C ASP A 10 29.01 8.71 12.79
N SER A 11 28.81 7.93 11.73
CA SER A 11 29.52 8.13 10.47
C SER A 11 29.16 9.45 9.80
N LYS A 12 30.13 10.04 9.10
CA LYS A 12 29.91 11.21 8.26
C LYS A 12 28.96 10.83 7.11
N PRO A 13 27.88 11.60 6.85
CA PRO A 13 27.04 11.35 5.71
C PRO A 13 27.78 11.54 4.39
N PHE A 14 27.48 10.71 3.42
CA PHE A 14 27.95 10.83 2.05
C PHE A 14 26.78 10.84 1.07
N GLU A 15 26.97 11.53 -0.06
CA GLU A 15 25.99 11.56 -1.14
C GLU A 15 26.29 10.45 -2.15
N ILE A 16 25.24 9.76 -2.59
CA ILE A 16 25.28 8.80 -3.68
C ILE A 16 24.10 9.09 -4.61
N ASP A 17 24.29 8.95 -5.92
CA ASP A 17 23.16 9.04 -6.84
C ASP A 17 22.29 7.78 -6.77
N TYR A 18 21.04 7.91 -7.23
CA TYR A 18 20.08 6.82 -7.13
C TYR A 18 20.49 5.55 -7.89
N GLU A 19 21.14 5.68 -9.05
CA GLU A 19 21.55 4.51 -9.85
C GLU A 19 22.70 3.79 -9.14
N SER A 20 23.72 4.53 -8.72
CA SER A 20 24.82 3.98 -7.92
C SER A 20 24.34 3.36 -6.60
N PHE A 21 23.30 3.94 -5.96
CA PHE A 21 22.69 3.36 -4.76
C PHE A 21 22.08 1.98 -5.05
N LYS A 22 21.31 1.83 -6.13
CA LYS A 22 20.74 0.54 -6.57
C LYS A 22 21.83 -0.47 -6.91
N ASP A 23 22.88 -0.04 -7.59
CA ASP A 23 24.02 -0.89 -7.93
C ASP A 23 24.74 -1.38 -6.67
N SER A 24 24.93 -0.49 -5.69
CA SER A 24 25.57 -0.82 -4.41
C SER A 24 24.73 -1.80 -3.58
N ILE A 25 23.39 -1.69 -3.61
CA ILE A 25 22.49 -2.69 -3.00
C ILE A 25 22.66 -4.04 -3.69
N SER A 26 22.64 -4.05 -5.03
CA SER A 26 22.70 -5.27 -5.83
C SER A 26 24.03 -6.02 -5.66
N LYS A 27 25.11 -5.28 -5.40
CA LYS A 27 26.44 -5.82 -5.07
C LYS A 27 26.58 -6.27 -3.61
N GLY A 28 25.60 -5.97 -2.75
CA GLY A 28 25.65 -6.28 -1.32
C GLY A 28 26.53 -5.35 -0.49
N GLU A 29 26.94 -4.21 -1.03
CA GLU A 29 27.77 -3.20 -0.34
C GLU A 29 26.94 -2.42 0.69
N ILE A 30 25.65 -2.25 0.42
CA ILE A 30 24.69 -1.64 1.34
C ILE A 30 24.04 -2.72 2.17
N THR A 31 24.18 -2.59 3.50
CA THR A 31 23.65 -3.53 4.48
C THR A 31 22.38 -2.94 5.13
N PRO A 32 21.51 -3.77 5.74
CA PRO A 32 20.27 -3.27 6.35
C PRO A 32 20.47 -2.20 7.45
N GLY A 33 21.63 -2.20 8.11
CA GLY A 33 21.99 -1.22 9.14
C GLY A 33 22.41 0.15 8.61
N PHE A 34 22.56 0.31 7.29
CA PHE A 34 22.83 1.61 6.71
C PHE A 34 21.65 2.54 6.94
N LEU A 35 21.95 3.81 7.16
CA LEU A 35 20.98 4.88 7.33
C LEU A 35 20.92 5.69 6.04
N ILE A 36 19.72 5.99 5.59
CA ILE A 36 19.50 6.89 4.45
C ILE A 36 18.60 8.05 4.83
N ASN A 37 18.80 9.17 4.15
CA ASN A 37 17.92 10.34 4.21
C ASN A 37 17.64 10.81 2.78
N ASP A 38 16.38 10.69 2.39
CA ASP A 38 15.89 11.19 1.12
C ASP A 38 14.42 11.63 1.27
N LYS A 39 14.06 12.73 0.61
CA LYS A 39 12.73 13.32 0.77
C LYS A 39 11.62 12.41 0.21
N ILE A 40 11.92 11.63 -0.83
CA ILE A 40 10.96 10.76 -1.51
C ILE A 40 10.80 9.45 -0.76
N PHE A 41 11.90 8.83 -0.31
CA PHE A 41 11.84 7.53 0.35
C PHE A 41 11.55 7.61 1.85
N THR A 42 12.12 8.59 2.55
CA THR A 42 12.09 8.64 4.02
C THR A 42 11.37 9.87 4.56
N GLY A 43 10.79 10.71 3.69
CA GLY A 43 10.21 11.99 4.08
C GLY A 43 11.24 12.95 4.67
N GLY A 44 12.52 12.80 4.32
CA GLY A 44 13.62 13.63 4.82
C GLY A 44 14.13 13.27 6.22
N LYS A 45 13.73 12.10 6.75
CA LYS A 45 14.25 11.58 8.03
C LYS A 45 15.33 10.53 7.78
N TRP A 46 16.22 10.36 8.76
CA TRP A 46 17.18 9.25 8.73
C TRP A 46 16.46 7.95 9.09
N THR A 47 16.52 6.97 8.19
CA THR A 47 15.86 5.68 8.35
C THR A 47 16.79 4.57 7.89
N ASN A 48 16.71 3.40 8.53
CA ASN A 48 17.43 2.22 8.08
C ASN A 48 16.97 1.77 6.69
N VAL A 49 17.91 1.31 5.88
CA VAL A 49 17.66 0.85 4.50
C VAL A 49 16.73 -0.37 4.46
N ASP A 50 16.67 -1.17 5.53
CA ASP A 50 15.72 -2.28 5.67
C ASP A 50 14.24 -1.86 5.71
N ASN A 51 13.95 -0.56 5.89
CA ASN A 51 12.60 -0.01 5.78
C ASN A 51 12.27 0.45 4.35
N CYS A 52 13.19 0.26 3.39
CA CYS A 52 12.99 0.66 2.00
C CYS A 52 12.69 -0.56 1.13
N GLY A 53 11.54 -0.58 0.45
CA GLY A 53 11.17 -1.69 -0.41
C GLY A 53 12.16 -1.95 -1.56
N ILE A 54 12.83 -0.90 -2.06
CA ILE A 54 13.84 -1.05 -3.13
C ILE A 54 15.04 -1.88 -2.68
N PHE A 55 15.39 -1.81 -1.39
CA PHE A 55 16.47 -2.63 -0.83
C PHE A 55 16.12 -4.11 -0.91
N HIS A 56 14.95 -4.52 -0.41
CA HIS A 56 14.52 -5.93 -0.45
C HIS A 56 14.29 -6.46 -1.86
N LYS A 57 13.97 -5.58 -2.82
CA LYS A 57 13.82 -5.94 -4.23
C LYS A 57 15.16 -6.24 -4.92
N LEU A 58 16.21 -5.50 -4.56
CA LEU A 58 17.51 -5.57 -5.24
C LEU A 58 18.58 -6.33 -4.47
N SER A 59 18.40 -6.49 -3.15
CA SER A 59 19.41 -7.14 -2.31
C SER A 59 19.60 -8.60 -2.77
N PRO A 60 20.85 -9.05 -2.94
CA PRO A 60 21.13 -10.44 -3.31
C PRO A 60 20.80 -11.42 -2.16
N VAL A 61 20.65 -10.91 -0.94
CA VAL A 61 20.33 -11.70 0.26
C VAL A 61 18.98 -11.24 0.79
N LYS A 62 18.16 -12.20 1.23
CA LYS A 62 16.88 -11.89 1.88
C LYS A 62 17.12 -11.43 3.32
N TYR A 63 16.76 -10.18 3.60
CA TYR A 63 16.74 -9.62 4.94
C TYR A 63 15.30 -9.48 5.45
N PRO A 64 15.07 -9.56 6.77
CA PRO A 64 13.77 -9.22 7.32
C PRO A 64 13.45 -7.75 7.05
N HIS A 65 12.18 -7.45 6.77
CA HIS A 65 11.73 -6.07 6.63
C HIS A 65 11.86 -5.32 7.97
N GLY A 66 12.24 -4.05 7.90
CA GLY A 66 12.21 -3.13 9.04
C GLY A 66 10.77 -2.87 9.50
N GLU A 67 10.61 -2.34 10.71
CA GLU A 67 9.29 -2.15 11.32
C GLU A 67 8.31 -1.30 10.51
N ILE A 68 8.81 -0.28 9.80
CA ILE A 68 7.99 0.61 9.00
C ILE A 68 7.42 -0.17 7.81
N LEU A 69 8.31 -0.87 7.09
CA LEU A 69 7.92 -1.62 5.91
C LEU A 69 6.99 -2.80 6.27
N LYS A 70 7.22 -3.46 7.41
CA LYS A 70 6.30 -4.49 7.95
C LYS A 70 4.88 -3.95 8.15
N ARG A 71 4.75 -2.77 8.79
CA ARG A 71 3.44 -2.13 9.00
C ARG A 71 2.76 -1.78 7.68
N GLU A 72 3.53 -1.34 6.69
CA GLU A 72 2.99 -1.07 5.35
C GLU A 72 2.50 -2.35 4.66
N ASP A 73 3.24 -3.45 4.76
CA ASP A 73 2.86 -4.74 4.17
C ASP A 73 1.58 -5.29 4.81
N GLU A 74 1.48 -5.22 6.14
CA GLU A 74 0.25 -5.60 6.88
C GLU A 74 -0.95 -4.74 6.45
N THR A 75 -0.74 -3.43 6.29
CA THR A 75 -1.78 -2.51 5.84
C THR A 75 -2.23 -2.83 4.41
N LYS A 76 -1.28 -3.10 3.50
CA LYS A 76 -1.58 -3.49 2.11
C LYS A 76 -2.30 -4.84 2.04
N ALA A 77 -1.93 -5.80 2.89
CA ALA A 77 -2.61 -7.09 2.97
C ALA A 77 -4.08 -6.91 3.37
N ARG A 78 -4.34 -6.10 4.42
CA ARG A 78 -5.72 -5.78 4.86
C ARG A 78 -6.53 -5.07 3.77
N ILE A 79 -5.95 -4.10 3.07
CA ILE A 79 -6.62 -3.39 1.99
C ILE A 79 -6.94 -4.33 0.82
N THR A 80 -6.01 -5.22 0.47
CA THR A 80 -6.21 -6.20 -0.60
C THR A 80 -7.34 -7.16 -0.27
N GLU A 81 -7.40 -7.62 0.98
CA GLU A 81 -8.46 -8.51 1.43
C GLU A 81 -9.83 -7.81 1.42
N ALA A 82 -9.91 -6.59 1.94
CA ALA A 82 -11.14 -5.79 1.88
C ALA A 82 -11.61 -5.56 0.43
N LYS A 83 -10.68 -5.34 -0.51
CA LYS A 83 -11.02 -5.22 -1.94
C LYS A 83 -11.56 -6.53 -2.53
N ARG A 84 -11.02 -7.67 -2.10
CA ARG A 84 -11.50 -9.00 -2.51
C ARG A 84 -12.93 -9.21 -2.03
N GLU A 85 -13.20 -8.95 -0.74
CA GLU A 85 -14.54 -9.06 -0.15
C GLU A 85 -15.55 -8.15 -0.87
N ILE A 86 -15.19 -6.88 -1.14
CA ILE A 86 -16.05 -5.96 -1.89
C ILE A 86 -16.34 -6.49 -3.29
N SER A 87 -15.34 -7.03 -3.99
CA SER A 87 -15.52 -7.58 -5.33
C SER A 87 -16.43 -8.81 -5.33
N GLU A 88 -16.33 -9.68 -4.32
CA GLU A 88 -17.20 -10.84 -4.15
C GLU A 88 -18.65 -10.44 -3.85
N LEU A 89 -18.85 -9.44 -2.98
CA LEU A 89 -20.17 -8.87 -2.73
C LEU A 89 -20.78 -8.27 -3.99
N GLN A 90 -20.02 -7.44 -4.73
CA GLN A 90 -20.48 -6.86 -6.00
C GLN A 90 -20.90 -7.94 -7.01
N ARG A 91 -20.13 -9.02 -7.09
CA ARG A 91 -20.46 -10.18 -7.94
C ARG A 91 -21.78 -10.80 -7.50
N SER A 92 -21.95 -11.07 -6.21
CA SER A 92 -23.19 -11.64 -5.66
C SER A 92 -24.42 -10.75 -5.91
N TYR A 93 -24.27 -9.42 -5.82
CA TYR A 93 -25.32 -8.47 -6.16
C TYR A 93 -25.70 -8.53 -7.64
N LEU A 94 -24.71 -8.52 -8.54
CA LEU A 94 -24.94 -8.50 -9.99
C LEU A 94 -25.61 -9.77 -10.51
N TYR A 95 -25.30 -10.92 -9.92
CA TYR A 95 -25.89 -12.21 -10.30
C TYR A 95 -27.20 -12.55 -9.59
N GLY A 96 -27.74 -11.64 -8.75
CA GLY A 96 -29.08 -11.75 -8.17
C GLY A 96 -29.21 -12.73 -6.99
N ASP A 97 -28.10 -13.24 -6.46
CA ASP A 97 -28.11 -14.15 -5.30
C ASP A 97 -28.53 -13.45 -4.00
N LEU A 98 -28.32 -12.14 -3.90
CA LEU A 98 -28.69 -11.33 -2.73
C LEU A 98 -30.16 -10.92 -2.66
N ILE A 99 -30.94 -11.10 -3.74
CA ILE A 99 -32.39 -10.84 -3.74
C ILE A 99 -33.15 -11.99 -3.04
N LYS A 100 -32.50 -13.11 -2.74
CA LYS A 100 -33.11 -14.28 -2.09
C LYS A 100 -32.91 -14.36 -0.56
N ASN A 101 -32.13 -13.47 0.06
CA ASN A 101 -31.84 -13.54 1.50
C ASN A 101 -31.92 -12.14 2.16
N GLU A 102 -33.06 -11.84 2.80
CA GLU A 102 -33.30 -10.61 3.57
C GLU A 102 -32.27 -10.34 4.68
N SER A 103 -31.57 -11.39 5.15
CA SER A 103 -30.54 -11.28 6.19
C SER A 103 -29.29 -10.51 5.74
N CYS A 104 -28.94 -10.57 4.45
CA CYS A 104 -27.71 -9.94 3.94
C CYS A 104 -27.91 -8.43 3.65
N PHE A 105 -29.15 -8.02 3.36
CA PHE A 105 -29.51 -6.61 3.22
C PHE A 105 -29.37 -5.85 4.55
N ASN A 106 -29.75 -6.48 5.67
CA ASN A 106 -29.62 -5.88 7.00
C ASN A 106 -28.15 -5.75 7.45
N SER A 107 -27.26 -6.69 7.09
CA SER A 107 -25.82 -6.54 7.37
C SER A 107 -25.15 -5.43 6.56
N MET A 108 -25.70 -5.06 5.40
CA MET A 108 -25.19 -3.96 4.59
C MET A 108 -25.61 -2.58 5.16
N LEU A 109 -26.79 -2.51 5.77
CA LEU A 109 -27.29 -1.30 6.43
C LEU A 109 -26.61 -1.00 7.78
N ASP A 110 -25.96 -2.00 8.37
CA ASP A 110 -25.20 -1.88 9.63
C ASP A 110 -23.74 -1.41 9.40
N VAL A 111 -23.34 -1.18 8.15
CA VAL A 111 -22.12 -0.45 7.80
C VAL A 111 -22.33 1.03 8.18
N ARG A 112 -22.00 1.29 9.44
CA ARG A 112 -22.13 2.54 10.19
C ARG A 112 -21.96 3.80 9.34
N CYS A 113 -23.06 4.55 9.23
CA CYS A 113 -23.28 5.99 9.43
C CYS A 113 -22.26 7.08 9.02
N SER A 114 -21.03 6.78 8.61
CA SER A 114 -20.04 7.80 8.22
C SER A 114 -19.98 8.03 6.70
N ASP A 115 -20.34 7.03 5.89
CA ASP A 115 -20.21 7.07 4.43
C ASP A 115 -21.54 6.96 3.66
N ARG A 116 -22.67 7.26 4.32
CA ARG A 116 -24.00 7.23 3.69
C ARG A 116 -24.10 8.13 2.45
N GLN A 117 -23.36 9.24 2.42
CA GLN A 117 -23.35 10.15 1.27
C GLN A 117 -22.64 9.55 0.06
N GLN A 118 -21.56 8.79 0.23
CA GLN A 118 -20.85 8.18 -0.90
C GLN A 118 -21.66 7.01 -1.50
N PHE A 119 -22.32 6.23 -0.64
CA PHE A 119 -23.12 5.08 -1.08
C PHE A 119 -24.38 5.49 -1.85
N PHE A 120 -25.08 6.54 -1.43
CA PHE A 120 -26.25 7.07 -2.16
C PHE A 120 -25.86 7.70 -3.50
N THR A 121 -24.70 8.34 -3.58
CA THR A 121 -24.21 8.93 -4.84
C THR A 121 -23.87 7.85 -5.86
N PHE A 122 -23.35 6.69 -5.41
CA PHE A 122 -23.04 5.55 -6.28
C PHE A 122 -24.29 4.81 -6.78
N LEU A 123 -25.31 4.67 -5.94
CA LEU A 123 -26.60 4.07 -6.34
C LEU A 123 -27.41 4.98 -7.26
N CYS A 124 -27.51 6.28 -6.99
CA CYS A 124 -28.23 7.20 -7.88
C CYS A 124 -27.51 7.46 -9.20
N GLY A 125 -26.17 7.43 -9.24
CA GLY A 125 -25.41 7.54 -10.49
C GLY A 125 -25.54 6.32 -11.40
N SER A 126 -25.91 5.16 -10.84
CA SER A 126 -26.15 3.93 -11.59
C SER A 126 -27.59 3.81 -12.12
N ILE A 127 -28.53 4.55 -11.52
CA ILE A 127 -29.93 4.60 -11.98
C ILE A 127 -30.08 5.49 -13.21
N THR A 128 -29.30 6.57 -13.34
CA THR A 128 -29.36 7.45 -14.53
C THR A 128 -28.74 6.86 -15.80
N TYR A 129 -27.99 5.76 -15.71
CA TYR A 129 -27.39 5.12 -16.89
C TYR A 129 -28.29 4.06 -17.56
N MET A 130 -29.46 3.77 -16.99
CA MET A 130 -30.39 2.76 -17.52
C MET A 130 -31.61 3.35 -18.27
N ASP A 131 -31.78 4.69 -18.28
CA ASP A 131 -32.95 5.35 -18.89
C ASP A 131 -32.68 6.07 -20.23
N THR A 132 -31.55 5.81 -20.91
CA THR A 132 -31.20 6.50 -22.19
C THR A 132 -30.99 5.58 -23.40
N PHE A 133 -31.49 4.35 -23.36
CA PHE A 133 -31.61 3.52 -24.56
C PHE A 133 -33.07 3.17 -24.79
N HIS A 134 -33.79 4.07 -25.47
CA HIS A 134 -34.98 3.72 -26.25
C HIS A 134 -35.02 4.50 -27.56
#